data_AF-A0A9X8CI05-F1
#
_entry.id   AF-A0A9X8CI05-F1
#
_cell.length_a   1.000
_cell.length_b   1.000
_cell.length_c   1.000
_cell.angle_alpha   90.00
_cell.angle_beta   90.00
_cell.angle_gamma   90.00
#
_symmetry.space_group_name_H-M   'P 1'
#
loop_
_entity.id
_entity.type
_entity.pdbx_description
1 polymer ?
#
loop_
_entity_poly.entity_id
_entity_poly.type
_entity_poly.pdbx_seq_one_letter_code
_entity_poly.pdbx_strand_id
1 'polypeptide(L)'
;MFDDWSLVKKYFRLSEEINRLMIYKNQVDRAFYLQNMATRTEFSEMGVYTRAFKVEKEVLEHIKALELIDERIKRYEIRQRYFIQYLNNLSQDDYKSLYQRFIENKPIELSPQLEYELTDEIDEIERAICLRAGIEIPDKLPQVELTQDFDDNLDTLSELFAI
;
A
#
# COMPACT_ATOMS: atom_id res chain seq x y z
N MET A 1 -16.90 13.12 5.11
CA MET A 1 -16.06 13.78 4.08
C MET A 1 -14.64 13.87 4.61
N PHE A 2 -14.02 12.72 4.87
CA PHE A 2 -12.68 12.59 5.42
C PHE A 2 -11.88 11.79 4.40
N ASP A 3 -10.73 12.32 3.99
CA ASP A 3 -9.59 11.63 3.34
C ASP A 3 -9.50 11.45 1.80
N ASP A 4 -10.26 12.18 0.95
CA ASP A 4 -10.06 12.07 -0.53
C ASP A 4 -8.65 12.48 -1.00
N TRP A 5 -8.05 13.51 -0.38
CA TRP A 5 -6.71 13.99 -0.78
C TRP A 5 -5.55 13.17 -0.20
N SER A 6 -5.82 12.22 0.70
CA SER A 6 -4.79 11.35 1.30
C SER A 6 -4.18 10.41 0.27
N LEU A 7 -5.02 9.84 -0.60
CA LEU A 7 -4.57 8.99 -1.69
C LEU A 7 -3.69 9.78 -2.66
N VAL A 8 -4.16 10.95 -3.08
CA VAL A 8 -3.40 11.85 -3.97
C VAL A 8 -2.02 12.17 -3.38
N LYS A 9 -1.95 12.53 -2.08
CA LYS A 9 -0.67 12.77 -1.40
C LYS A 9 0.26 11.56 -1.41
N LYS A 10 -0.27 10.34 -1.32
CA LYS A 10 0.54 9.10 -1.42
C LYS A 10 1.15 8.97 -2.82
N TYR A 11 0.40 9.29 -3.87
CA TYR A 11 0.88 9.28 -5.25
C TYR A 11 2.07 10.21 -5.48
N PHE A 12 2.02 11.43 -4.95
CA PHE A 12 3.15 12.37 -4.99
C PHE A 12 4.39 11.91 -4.19
N ARG A 13 4.24 10.92 -3.29
CA ARG A 13 5.32 10.37 -2.45
C ARG A 13 5.69 8.93 -2.81
N LEU A 14 5.27 8.42 -3.96
CA LEU A 14 5.56 7.04 -4.37
C LEU A 14 7.06 6.74 -4.45
N SER A 15 7.86 7.69 -4.94
CA SER A 15 9.32 7.57 -4.98
C SER A 15 9.94 7.35 -3.60
N GLU A 16 9.51 8.14 -2.62
CA GLU A 16 9.95 8.03 -1.23
C GLU A 16 9.56 6.68 -0.63
N GLU A 17 8.33 6.24 -0.89
CA GLU A 17 7.81 4.99 -0.34
C GLU A 17 8.49 3.76 -0.97
N ILE A 18 8.79 3.80 -2.28
CA ILE A 18 9.61 2.77 -2.95
C ILE A 18 11.00 2.71 -2.30
N ASN A 19 11.64 3.85 -2.09
CA ASN A 19 12.94 3.92 -1.42
C ASN A 19 12.90 3.37 0.01
N ARG A 20 11.85 3.70 0.78
CA ARG A 20 11.65 3.15 2.13
C ARG A 20 11.48 1.64 2.10
N LEU A 21 10.70 1.10 1.16
CA LEU A 21 10.52 -0.34 1.01
C LEU A 21 11.83 -1.06 0.62
N MET A 22 12.65 -0.46 -0.25
CA MET A 22 13.97 -1.02 -0.58
C MET A 22 14.91 -1.03 0.64
N ILE A 23 14.92 0.03 1.44
CA ILE A 23 15.69 0.08 2.68
C ILE A 23 15.19 -0.99 3.66
N TYR A 24 13.86 -1.10 3.82
CA TYR A 24 13.23 -2.08 4.69
C TYR A 24 13.54 -3.51 4.27
N LYS A 25 13.50 -3.82 2.97
CA LYS A 25 13.91 -5.12 2.41
C LYS A 25 15.32 -5.49 2.87
N ASN A 26 16.27 -4.57 2.73
CA ASN A 26 17.66 -4.78 3.14
C ASN A 26 17.80 -4.96 4.65
N GLN A 27 16.97 -4.29 5.45
CA GLN A 27 16.94 -4.47 6.91
C GLN A 27 16.43 -5.85 7.30
N VAL A 28 15.35 -6.34 6.66
CA VAL A 28 14.80 -7.68 6.88
C VAL A 28 15.85 -8.74 6.53
N ASP A 29 16.49 -8.60 5.37
CA ASP A 29 17.56 -9.51 4.94
C ASP A 29 18.74 -9.54 5.90
N ARG A 30 19.21 -8.36 6.32
CA ARG A 30 20.28 -8.27 7.30
C ARG A 30 19.88 -8.86 8.67
N ALA A 31 18.66 -8.63 9.13
CA ALA A 31 18.18 -9.15 10.40
C ALA A 31 18.16 -10.68 10.42
N PHE A 32 17.74 -11.31 9.31
CA PHE A 32 17.75 -12.76 9.17
C PHE A 32 19.15 -13.37 9.36
N TYR A 33 20.20 -12.76 8.79
CA TYR A 33 21.57 -13.27 8.93
C TYR A 33 22.24 -12.91 10.25
N LEU A 34 21.75 -11.89 10.96
CA LEU A 34 22.28 -11.50 12.28
C LEU A 34 21.67 -12.28 13.45
N GLN A 35 20.61 -13.06 13.21
CA GLN A 35 19.94 -13.80 14.27
C GLN A 35 20.80 -14.97 14.78
N ASN A 36 20.59 -15.35 16.04
CA ASN A 36 21.25 -16.52 16.61
C ASN A 36 20.56 -17.81 16.15
N MET A 37 21.27 -18.64 15.38
CA MET A 37 20.79 -19.92 14.86
C MET A 37 21.14 -21.12 15.77
N ALA A 38 21.63 -20.87 16.99
CA ALA A 38 21.96 -21.92 17.93
C ALA A 38 20.70 -22.49 18.62
N THR A 39 20.78 -23.78 18.94
CA THR A 39 19.83 -24.43 19.84
C THR A 39 20.08 -23.96 21.26
N ARG A 40 19.04 -23.50 21.96
CA ARG A 40 19.14 -23.03 23.34
C ARG A 40 18.18 -23.77 24.26
N THR A 41 18.57 -23.87 25.52
CA THR A 41 17.71 -24.39 26.59
C THR A 41 17.01 -23.20 27.24
N GLU A 42 15.69 -23.22 27.26
CA GLU A 42 14.85 -22.23 27.92
C GLU A 42 14.25 -22.82 29.20
N PHE A 43 14.12 -21.98 30.23
CA PHE A 43 13.46 -22.31 31.48
C PHE A 43 12.22 -21.42 31.62
N SER A 44 11.04 -22.04 31.79
CA SER A 44 9.79 -21.32 32.07
C SER A 44 9.04 -21.99 33.22
N GLU A 45 7.89 -21.44 33.60
CA GLU A 45 6.98 -22.05 34.58
C GLU A 45 6.54 -23.48 34.20
N MET A 46 6.64 -23.85 32.91
CA MET A 46 6.34 -25.20 32.40
C MET A 46 7.54 -26.16 32.46
N GLY A 47 8.72 -25.69 32.92
CA GLY A 47 9.94 -26.49 33.08
C GLY A 47 11.05 -26.13 32.10
N VAL A 48 11.99 -27.07 31.94
CA VAL A 48 13.16 -26.95 31.04
C VAL A 48 12.78 -27.53 29.68
N TYR A 49 12.89 -26.74 28.61
CA TYR A 49 12.71 -27.23 27.24
C TYR A 49 13.79 -26.71 26.30
N THR A 50 14.07 -27.48 25.25
CA THR A 50 15.06 -27.14 24.23
C THR A 50 14.36 -26.49 23.05
N ARG A 51 14.77 -25.26 22.71
CA ARG A 51 14.34 -24.55 21.51
C ARG A 51 15.45 -24.60 20.47
N ALA A 52 15.24 -25.39 19.42
CA ALA A 52 16.12 -25.48 18.27
C ALA A 52 15.73 -24.47 17.18
N PHE A 53 16.73 -23.92 16.49
CA PHE A 53 16.51 -23.11 15.30
C PHE A 53 16.09 -24.02 14.13
N LYS A 54 14.86 -23.85 13.64
CA LYS A 54 14.30 -24.66 12.56
C LYS A 54 14.68 -24.04 11.22
N VAL A 55 15.90 -24.30 10.76
CA VAL A 55 16.49 -23.68 9.55
C VAL A 55 15.52 -23.64 8.38
N GLU A 56 14.92 -24.77 8.01
CA GLU A 56 14.00 -24.86 6.86
C GLU A 56 12.81 -23.91 6.98
N LYS A 57 12.18 -23.87 8.16
CA LYS A 57 11.02 -23.02 8.42
C LYS A 57 11.42 -21.53 8.36
N GLU A 58 12.49 -21.17 9.06
CA GLU A 58 12.94 -19.78 9.19
C GLU A 58 13.42 -19.23 7.84
N VAL A 59 14.11 -20.05 7.03
CA VAL A 59 14.52 -19.69 5.66
C VAL A 59 13.30 -19.51 4.75
N LEU A 60 12.31 -20.40 4.83
CA LEU A 60 11.09 -20.26 4.04
C LEU A 60 10.29 -19.00 4.40
N GLU A 61 10.16 -18.70 5.69
CA GLU A 61 9.51 -17.47 6.17
C GLU A 61 10.25 -16.22 5.71
N HIS A 62 11.59 -16.25 5.75
CA HIS A 62 12.44 -15.16 5.25
C HIS A 62 12.24 -14.91 3.75
N ILE A 63 12.31 -15.96 2.91
CA ILE A 63 12.11 -15.84 1.47
C ILE A 63 10.72 -15.27 1.17
N LYS A 64 9.67 -15.78 1.80
CA LYS A 64 8.30 -15.26 1.64
C LYS A 64 8.19 -13.79 2.02
N ALA A 65 8.84 -13.37 3.11
CA ALA A 65 8.84 -11.97 3.52
C ALA A 65 9.48 -11.07 2.45
N LEU A 66 10.62 -11.49 1.88
CA LEU A 66 11.27 -10.75 0.80
C LEU A 66 10.43 -10.70 -0.47
N GLU A 67 9.79 -11.80 -0.86
CA GLU A 67 8.88 -11.86 -2.02
C GLU A 67 7.71 -10.89 -1.87
N LEU A 68 7.06 -10.85 -0.70
CA LEU A 68 5.96 -9.92 -0.44
C LEU A 68 6.39 -8.45 -0.53
N ILE A 69 7.59 -8.13 -0.04
CA ILE A 69 8.16 -6.78 -0.15
C ILE A 69 8.43 -6.45 -1.62
N ASP A 70 9.01 -7.38 -2.40
CA ASP A 70 9.28 -7.20 -3.82
C ASP A 70 8.02 -7.00 -4.66
N GLU A 71 6.98 -7.78 -4.40
CA GLU A 71 5.68 -7.59 -5.04
C GLU A 71 5.07 -6.22 -4.71
N ARG A 72 5.22 -5.77 -3.46
CA ARG A 72 4.78 -4.44 -3.05
C ARG A 72 5.58 -3.35 -3.79
N ILE A 73 6.90 -3.46 -3.87
CA ILE A 73 7.75 -2.53 -4.63
C ILE A 73 7.30 -2.46 -6.09
N LYS A 74 7.16 -3.61 -6.76
CA LYS A 74 6.71 -3.67 -8.17
C LYS A 74 5.37 -2.96 -8.38
N ARG A 75 4.40 -3.17 -7.48
CA ARG A 75 3.11 -2.49 -7.55
C ARG A 75 3.25 -0.97 -7.44
N TYR A 76 4.12 -0.48 -6.57
CA TYR A 76 4.37 0.95 -6.40
C TYR A 76 5.12 1.56 -7.59
N GLU A 77 6.10 0.84 -8.16
CA GLU A 77 6.81 1.27 -9.38
C GLU A 77 5.85 1.42 -10.56
N ILE A 78 4.87 0.51 -10.69
CA ILE A 78 3.84 0.60 -11.73
C ILE A 78 2.95 1.84 -11.51
N ARG A 79 2.48 2.09 -10.28
CA ARG A 79 1.75 3.34 -9.93
C ARG A 79 2.53 4.56 -10.33
N GLN A 80 3.80 4.59 -9.91
CA GLN A 80 4.68 5.73 -10.12
C GLN A 80 4.88 5.99 -11.61
N ARG A 81 5.08 4.94 -12.40
CA ARG A 81 5.27 5.07 -13.85
C ARG A 81 4.07 5.69 -14.54
N TYR A 82 2.85 5.19 -14.26
CA TYR A 82 1.64 5.76 -14.85
C TYR A 82 1.39 7.19 -14.36
N PHE A 83 1.57 7.44 -13.06
CA PHE A 83 1.37 8.76 -12.50
C PHE A 83 2.35 9.80 -13.04
N ILE A 84 3.63 9.45 -13.21
CA ILE A 84 4.61 10.34 -13.85
C ILE A 84 4.22 10.61 -15.31
N GLN A 85 3.71 9.60 -16.02
CA GLN A 85 3.25 9.79 -17.39
C GLN A 85 2.09 10.79 -17.46
N TYR A 86 1.10 10.68 -16.56
CA TYR A 86 0.04 11.66 -16.41
C TYR A 86 0.59 13.06 -16.12
N LEU A 87 1.46 13.20 -15.12
CA LEU A 87 2.04 14.50 -14.75
C LEU A 87 2.82 15.15 -15.90
N ASN A 88 3.48 14.36 -16.74
CA ASN A 88 4.20 14.85 -17.92
C ASN A 88 3.28 15.32 -19.05
N ASN A 89 2.03 14.85 -19.08
CA ASN A 89 1.03 15.24 -20.08
C ASN A 89 0.26 16.51 -19.68
N LEU A 90 0.36 16.95 -18.42
CA LEU A 90 -0.29 18.16 -17.95
C LEU A 90 0.34 19.43 -18.52
N SER A 91 -0.45 20.50 -18.54
CA SER A 91 0.08 21.83 -18.80
C SER A 91 1.05 22.26 -17.70
N GLN A 92 1.99 23.16 -18.01
CA GLN A 92 2.96 23.66 -17.04
C GLN A 92 2.27 24.36 -15.85
N ASP A 93 1.15 25.03 -16.09
CA ASP A 93 0.39 25.74 -15.05
C ASP A 93 -0.35 24.76 -14.13
N ASP A 94 -0.95 23.70 -14.68
CA ASP A 94 -1.63 22.66 -13.90
C ASP A 94 -0.64 21.86 -13.06
N TYR A 95 0.46 21.42 -13.67
CA TYR A 95 1.54 20.73 -12.97
C TYR A 95 2.07 21.58 -11.81
N LYS A 96 2.31 22.88 -12.05
CA LYS A 96 2.78 23.81 -11.02
C LYS A 96 1.77 23.93 -9.88
N SER A 97 0.48 24.02 -10.19
CA SER A 97 -0.58 24.12 -9.19
C SER A 97 -0.65 22.86 -8.31
N LEU A 98 -0.57 21.68 -8.93
CA LEU A 98 -0.49 20.40 -8.21
C LEU A 98 0.77 20.29 -7.35
N TYR A 99 1.93 20.63 -7.89
CA TYR A 99 3.21 20.59 -7.18
C TYR A 99 3.16 21.48 -5.93
N GLN A 100 2.71 22.72 -6.09
CA GLN A 100 2.62 23.66 -4.99
C GLN A 100 1.62 23.19 -3.91
N ARG A 101 0.49 22.58 -4.30
CA ARG A 101 -0.49 22.06 -3.35
C ARG A 101 -0.01 20.81 -2.61
N PHE A 102 0.54 19.83 -3.31
CA PHE A 102 0.81 18.50 -2.73
C PHE A 102 2.25 18.27 -2.28
N ILE A 103 3.23 18.92 -2.91
CA ILE A 103 4.65 18.84 -2.52
C ILE A 103 4.98 19.97 -1.54
N GLU A 104 4.67 21.22 -1.90
CA GLU A 104 4.99 22.39 -1.05
C GLU A 104 3.95 22.65 0.06
N ASN A 105 2.84 21.90 0.08
CA ASN A 105 1.73 22.05 1.03
C ASN A 105 1.16 23.48 1.09
N LYS A 106 1.14 24.19 -0.04
CA LYS A 106 0.52 25.51 -0.14
C LYS A 106 -1.01 25.38 -0.26
N PRO A 107 -1.78 26.29 0.36
CA PRO A 107 -3.24 26.27 0.30
C PRO A 107 -3.72 26.87 -1.05
N ILE A 108 -3.50 26.12 -2.13
CA ILE A 108 -3.92 26.50 -3.48
C ILE A 108 -5.20 25.75 -3.81
N GLU A 109 -6.23 26.48 -4.21
CA GLU A 109 -7.43 25.90 -4.79
C GLU A 109 -7.11 25.46 -6.23
N LEU A 110 -7.42 24.20 -6.53
CA LEU A 110 -7.29 23.69 -7.89
C LEU A 110 -8.57 23.99 -8.65
N SER A 111 -8.48 24.07 -9.97
CA SER A 111 -9.68 24.15 -10.79
C SER A 111 -10.49 22.85 -10.62
N PRO A 112 -11.83 22.89 -10.59
CA PRO A 112 -12.65 21.68 -10.45
C PRO A 112 -12.38 20.62 -11.53
N GLN A 113 -11.99 21.07 -12.73
CA GLN A 113 -11.60 20.20 -13.84
C GLN A 113 -10.30 19.44 -13.52
N LEU A 114 -9.28 20.14 -13.03
CA LEU A 114 -8.01 19.52 -12.65
C LEU A 114 -8.15 18.58 -11.45
N GLU A 115 -9.03 18.91 -10.50
CA GLU A 115 -9.36 18.00 -9.39
C GLU A 115 -10.00 16.71 -9.90
N TYR A 116 -10.99 16.81 -10.77
CA TYR A 116 -11.67 15.66 -11.38
C TYR A 116 -10.70 14.79 -12.17
N GLU A 117 -9.94 15.38 -13.10
CA GLU A 117 -8.97 14.66 -13.94
C GLU A 117 -7.90 13.93 -13.10
N LEU A 118 -7.42 14.56 -12.04
CA LEU A 118 -6.44 13.95 -11.14
C LEU A 118 -7.01 12.74 -10.40
N THR A 119 -8.23 12.86 -9.88
CA THR A 119 -8.89 11.75 -9.17
C THR A 119 -9.25 10.60 -10.13
N ASP A 120 -9.72 10.93 -11.32
CA ASP A 120 -10.10 9.95 -12.36
C ASP A 120 -8.86 9.15 -12.81
N GLU A 121 -7.74 9.82 -13.07
CA GLU A 121 -6.49 9.14 -13.42
C GLU A 121 -6.00 8.22 -12.30
N ILE A 122 -6.07 8.66 -11.04
CA ILE A 122 -5.68 7.82 -9.91
C ILE A 122 -6.56 6.57 -9.82
N ASP A 123 -7.87 6.72 -10.02
CA ASP A 123 -8.81 5.60 -10.05
C ASP A 123 -8.51 4.65 -11.22
N GLU A 124 -8.19 5.16 -12.40
CA GLU A 124 -7.75 4.34 -13.54
C GLU A 124 -6.47 3.56 -13.24
N ILE A 125 -5.48 4.19 -12.60
CA ILE A 125 -4.23 3.54 -12.21
C ILE A 125 -4.50 2.42 -11.20
N GLU A 126 -5.32 2.66 -10.17
CA GLU A 126 -5.68 1.62 -9.20
C GLU A 126 -6.43 0.47 -9.87
N ARG A 127 -7.35 0.78 -10.79
CA ARG A 127 -8.06 -0.25 -11.57
C ARG A 127 -7.11 -1.10 -12.39
N ALA A 128 -6.17 -0.47 -13.10
CA ALA A 128 -5.15 -1.17 -13.88
C ALA A 128 -4.29 -2.10 -13.02
N ILE A 129 -3.98 -1.71 -11.78
CA ILE A 129 -3.18 -2.51 -10.86
C ILE A 129 -3.96 -3.70 -10.32
N CYS A 130 -5.21 -3.50 -9.93
CA CYS A 130 -6.06 -4.60 -9.47
C CYS A 130 -6.28 -5.64 -10.57
N LEU A 131 -6.57 -5.22 -11.80
CA LEU A 131 -6.65 -6.12 -12.96
C LEU A 131 -5.35 -6.90 -13.17
N ARG A 132 -4.20 -6.22 -13.06
CA ARG A 132 -2.88 -6.87 -13.18
C ARG A 132 -2.59 -7.86 -12.05
N ALA A 133 -3.16 -7.63 -10.87
CA ALA A 133 -3.07 -8.54 -9.72
C ALA A 133 -4.08 -9.69 -9.79
N GLY A 134 -4.94 -9.74 -10.82
CA GLY A 134 -6.00 -10.73 -10.94
C GLY A 134 -7.15 -10.52 -9.93
N ILE A 135 -7.27 -9.32 -9.38
CA ILE A 135 -8.36 -8.94 -8.50
C ILE A 135 -9.50 -8.42 -9.37
N GLU A 136 -10.64 -9.11 -9.35
CA GLU A 136 -11.86 -8.65 -10.00
C GLU A 136 -12.38 -7.41 -9.25
N ILE A 137 -12.40 -6.28 -9.93
CA ILE A 137 -12.99 -5.05 -9.39
C ILE A 137 -14.45 -5.08 -9.81
N PRO A 138 -15.41 -5.15 -8.87
CA PRO A 138 -16.81 -5.00 -9.24
C PRO A 138 -16.99 -3.61 -9.87
N ASP A 139 -17.58 -3.57 -11.08
CA ASP A 139 -17.72 -2.35 -11.90
C ASP A 139 -18.40 -1.19 -11.17
N LYS A 140 -19.14 -1.50 -10.10
CA LYS A 140 -19.63 -0.57 -9.08
C LYS A 140 -19.58 -1.32 -7.75
N LEU A 141 -18.95 -0.75 -6.72
CA LEU A 141 -19.36 -1.09 -5.36
C LEU A 141 -20.87 -0.83 -5.31
N PRO A 142 -21.72 -1.81 -4.99
CA PRO A 142 -23.13 -1.51 -4.76
C PRO A 142 -23.16 -0.38 -3.73
N GLN A 143 -23.87 0.71 -4.04
CA GLN A 143 -24.15 1.70 -3.02
C GLN A 143 -24.84 0.95 -1.89
N VAL A 144 -24.12 0.74 -0.79
CA VAL A 144 -24.70 0.13 0.40
C VAL A 144 -25.64 1.19 0.94
N GLU A 145 -26.95 1.00 0.70
CA GLU A 145 -27.98 1.77 1.36
C GLU A 145 -27.93 1.40 2.84
N LEU A 146 -27.22 2.21 3.62
CA LEU A 146 -27.19 2.03 5.07
C LEU A 146 -28.61 2.26 5.61
N THR A 147 -29.20 1.22 6.18
CA THR A 147 -30.50 1.30 6.86
C THR A 147 -30.35 2.01 8.22
N GLN A 148 -31.46 2.35 8.88
CA GLN A 148 -31.41 2.88 10.25
C GLN A 148 -31.05 1.82 11.30
N ASP A 149 -31.09 0.54 10.92
CA ASP A 149 -30.75 -0.56 11.80
C ASP A 149 -29.23 -0.81 11.79
N PHE A 150 -28.64 -0.83 12.98
CA PHE A 150 -27.20 -0.95 13.15
C PHE A 150 -26.72 -2.38 12.86
N ASP A 151 -27.53 -3.39 13.22
CA ASP A 151 -27.14 -4.78 13.09
C ASP A 151 -27.11 -5.22 11.61
N ASP A 152 -28.09 -4.79 10.82
CA ASP A 152 -28.11 -5.05 9.36
C ASP A 152 -26.93 -4.38 8.63
N ASN A 153 -26.55 -3.18 9.06
CA ASN A 153 -25.39 -2.47 8.51
C ASN A 153 -24.07 -3.14 8.92
N LEU A 154 -23.99 -3.69 10.12
CA LEU A 154 -22.80 -4.37 10.63
C LEU A 154 -22.53 -5.64 9.81
N ASP A 155 -23.57 -6.43 9.54
CA ASP A 155 -23.46 -7.64 8.71
C ASP A 155 -23.04 -7.27 7.29
N THR A 156 -23.67 -6.26 6.69
CA THR A 156 -23.37 -5.81 5.33
C THR A 156 -21.94 -5.26 5.19
N LEU A 157 -21.44 -4.55 6.20
CA LEU A 157 -20.06 -4.06 6.22
C LEU A 157 -19.05 -5.18 6.50
N SER A 158 -19.42 -6.16 7.34
CA SER A 158 -18.54 -7.29 7.68
C SER A 158 -18.24 -8.19 6.48
N GLU A 159 -19.20 -8.37 5.57
CA GLU A 159 -18.99 -9.10 4.31
C GLU A 159 -18.10 -8.32 3.33
N LEU A 160 -18.13 -6.98 3.40
CA LEU A 160 -17.43 -6.10 2.46
C LEU A 160 -15.94 -5.88 2.80
N PHE A 161 -15.58 -5.96 4.08
CA PHE A 161 -14.20 -5.80 4.57
C PHE A 161 -13.45 -7.13 4.82
N ALA A 162 -14.09 -8.28 4.55
CA ALA A 162 -13.50 -9.61 4.74
C ALA A 162 -12.66 -10.11 3.54
N ILE A 163 -12.45 -9.28 2.50
CA ILE A 163 -11.61 -9.58 1.32
C ILE A 163 -10.29 -8.81 1.39
#